data_AF-A0A9P7X8U5-F1
#
_entry.id   AF-A0A9P7X8U5-F1
#
_cell.length_a   1.000
_cell.length_b   1.000
_cell.length_c   1.000
_cell.angle_alpha   90.00
_cell.angle_beta   90.00
_cell.angle_gamma   90.00
#
_symmetry.space_group_name_H-M   'P 1'
#
loop_
_entity.id
_entity.type
_entity.pdbx_description
1 polymer ?
#
loop_
_entity_poly.entity_id
_entity_poly.type
_entity_poly.pdbx_seq_one_letter_code
_entity_poly.pdbx_strand_id
1 'polypeptide(L)'
;MPLTPSPTRSSSTTYSLDGRTFGPYGFDSRFPRLVAFDLDYTLWSGWIDTHYSAPFTLRAPIVVNSIYDMNGKCLSFYPHIARILHRLQESQTHIAATSTTQAPQLTREALALLLVPPPTERPRERPQRAIDFFESLEIYPESKRVHFSEMHKKTDIPYSEMLFFGGDPYSDAENHLVERLGVTYIPVKSKLGLTLGAFEEGVREWRRRRGWAADDSDDDDDDDGDGTDMDISSDEEEEEEDEEDEVEEQRSRSMR
;
A
#
# COMPACT_ATOMS: atom_id res chain seq x y z
N MET A 1 53.08 6.68 13.88
CA MET A 1 51.62 6.70 14.12
C MET A 1 50.96 7.26 12.88
N PRO A 2 50.28 6.41 12.09
CA PRO A 2 48.96 6.80 11.58
C PRO A 2 47.92 5.69 11.80
N LEU A 3 46.75 6.10 12.28
CA LEU A 3 45.58 5.25 12.50
C LEU A 3 44.86 5.02 11.16
N THR A 4 44.62 3.76 10.82
CA THR A 4 43.68 3.37 9.76
C THR A 4 42.26 3.33 10.34
N PRO A 5 41.23 3.89 9.68
CA PRO A 5 39.85 3.70 10.11
C PRO A 5 39.33 2.31 9.70
N SER A 6 38.81 1.58 10.68
CA SER A 6 38.09 0.31 10.51
C SER A 6 36.73 0.52 9.82
N PRO A 7 36.28 -0.37 8.93
CA PRO A 7 34.92 -0.32 8.41
C PRO A 7 33.93 -0.83 9.46
N THR A 8 33.08 0.06 9.99
CA THR A 8 31.89 -0.32 10.75
C THR A 8 30.88 -0.95 9.80
N ARG A 9 30.90 -2.28 9.73
CA ARG A 9 29.89 -3.08 9.04
C ARG A 9 28.66 -3.16 9.95
N SER A 10 27.71 -2.24 9.78
CA SER A 10 26.39 -2.35 10.41
C SER A 10 25.73 -3.62 9.90
N SER A 11 25.80 -4.67 10.71
CA SER A 11 25.25 -5.98 10.38
C SER A 11 23.79 -5.97 10.86
N SER A 12 22.86 -5.97 9.92
CA SER A 12 21.43 -6.19 10.19
C SER A 12 21.25 -7.65 10.59
N THR A 13 21.02 -7.88 11.88
CA THR A 13 20.86 -9.23 12.45
C THR A 13 19.47 -9.78 12.11
N THR A 14 19.40 -10.66 11.12
CA THR A 14 18.27 -11.59 10.95
C THR A 14 18.47 -12.78 11.88
N TYR A 15 17.44 -13.20 12.60
CA TYR A 15 17.50 -14.43 13.39
C TYR A 15 16.66 -15.54 12.73
N SER A 16 17.18 -16.76 12.77
CA SER A 16 16.51 -17.96 12.28
C SER A 16 16.28 -18.95 13.42
N LEU A 17 15.00 -19.24 13.65
CA LEU A 17 14.52 -20.40 14.41
C LEU A 17 13.58 -21.16 13.46
N ASP A 18 13.79 -22.47 13.30
CA ASP A 18 12.96 -23.38 12.50
C ASP A 18 12.61 -22.90 11.07
N GLY A 19 13.56 -22.24 10.40
CA GLY A 19 13.39 -21.77 9.02
C GLY A 19 12.56 -20.49 8.86
N ARG A 20 12.19 -19.81 9.96
CA ARG A 20 11.56 -18.49 9.96
C ARG A 20 12.64 -17.40 10.15
N THR A 21 12.73 -16.44 9.21
CA THR A 21 13.71 -15.33 9.24
C THR A 21 13.06 -14.03 9.67
N PHE A 22 13.20 -13.66 10.93
CA PHE A 22 12.59 -12.44 11.42
C PHE A 22 13.48 -11.23 11.15
N GLY A 23 12.90 -10.18 10.56
CA GLY A 23 13.55 -8.88 10.43
C GLY A 23 13.62 -8.14 11.78
N PRO A 24 14.47 -7.11 11.91
CA PRO A 24 14.71 -6.39 13.17
C PRO A 24 13.50 -5.59 13.71
N TYR A 25 12.36 -5.64 13.03
CA TYR A 25 11.13 -4.89 13.38
C TYR A 25 9.93 -5.78 13.71
N GLY A 26 10.12 -7.08 13.99
CA GLY A 26 9.05 -7.94 14.50
C GLY A 26 7.93 -8.26 13.50
N PHE A 27 8.18 -8.12 12.20
CA PHE A 27 7.21 -8.48 11.15
C PHE A 27 7.51 -9.86 10.57
N ASP A 28 6.44 -10.64 10.41
CA ASP A 28 6.44 -12.01 9.93
C ASP A 28 7.24 -12.21 8.61
N SER A 29 8.11 -13.22 8.65
CA SER A 29 9.34 -13.41 7.87
C SER A 29 9.24 -13.59 6.35
N ARG A 30 8.04 -13.67 5.79
CA ARG A 30 7.82 -14.07 4.39
C ARG A 30 7.08 -12.96 3.63
N PHE A 31 7.78 -12.33 2.69
CA PHE A 31 7.22 -11.37 1.74
C PHE A 31 7.19 -12.00 0.33
N PRO A 32 6.23 -11.62 -0.53
CA PRO A 32 6.29 -11.97 -1.95
C PRO A 32 7.61 -11.52 -2.56
N ARG A 33 8.20 -12.34 -3.43
CA ARG A 33 9.43 -11.96 -4.15
C ARG A 33 9.14 -10.87 -5.18
N LEU A 34 7.90 -10.81 -5.68
CA LEU A 34 7.44 -9.76 -6.59
C LEU A 34 6.05 -9.28 -6.18
N VAL A 35 5.88 -7.96 -6.09
CA VAL A 35 4.58 -7.31 -5.98
C VAL A 35 4.34 -6.44 -7.19
N ALA A 36 3.28 -6.75 -7.92
CA ALA A 36 2.83 -5.99 -9.07
C ALA A 36 1.60 -5.16 -8.71
N PHE A 37 1.58 -3.94 -9.20
CA PHE A 37 0.46 -3.02 -9.07
C PHE A 37 -0.15 -2.74 -10.44
N ASP A 38 -1.47 -2.77 -10.52
CA ASP A 38 -2.16 -2.00 -11.55
C ASP A 38 -1.99 -0.51 -11.26
N LEU A 39 -2.33 0.36 -12.22
CA LEU A 39 -2.09 1.79 -12.07
C LEU A 39 -3.38 2.56 -11.80
N ASP A 40 -4.27 2.60 -12.79
CA ASP A 40 -5.52 3.33 -12.70
C ASP A 40 -6.44 2.73 -11.62
N TYR A 41 -7.03 3.59 -10.79
CA TYR A 41 -7.83 3.24 -9.61
C TYR A 41 -7.11 2.39 -8.55
N THR A 42 -5.79 2.18 -8.70
CA THR A 42 -4.98 1.40 -7.77
C THR A 42 -3.99 2.30 -7.06
N LEU A 43 -3.13 2.99 -7.82
CA LEU A 43 -2.14 3.92 -7.28
C LEU A 43 -2.66 5.36 -7.29
N TRP A 44 -3.46 5.74 -8.28
CA TRP A 44 -4.09 7.07 -8.40
C TRP A 44 -5.53 6.98 -8.88
N SER A 45 -6.23 8.10 -8.82
CA SER A 45 -7.63 8.18 -9.25
C SER A 45 -7.78 8.43 -10.75
N GLY A 46 -8.68 7.67 -11.38
CA GLY A 46 -9.06 7.82 -12.78
C GLY A 46 -8.12 7.12 -13.76
N TRP A 47 -8.67 6.72 -14.92
CA TRP A 47 -7.90 6.27 -16.07
C TRP A 47 -7.05 7.37 -16.69
N ILE A 48 -5.76 7.12 -16.81
CA ILE A 48 -4.79 8.09 -17.34
C ILE A 48 -5.02 8.47 -18.81
N ASP A 49 -5.50 7.54 -19.63
CA ASP A 49 -5.76 7.76 -21.06
C ASP A 49 -7.10 8.44 -21.37
N THR A 50 -8.00 8.50 -20.39
CA THR A 50 -9.36 9.03 -20.56
C THR A 50 -9.54 10.35 -19.81
N HIS A 51 -9.03 10.42 -18.58
CA HIS A 51 -9.36 11.49 -17.64
C HIS A 51 -8.32 12.60 -17.55
N TYR A 52 -7.17 12.44 -18.22
CA TYR A 52 -6.04 13.38 -18.17
C TYR A 52 -5.56 13.70 -19.58
N SER A 53 -4.96 14.88 -19.75
CA SER A 53 -4.46 15.35 -21.04
C SER A 53 -2.99 15.75 -20.97
N ALA A 54 -2.18 15.15 -21.86
CA ALA A 54 -0.76 15.44 -21.97
C ALA A 54 -0.48 16.91 -22.34
N PRO A 55 0.70 17.46 -21.98
CA PRO A 55 1.72 16.85 -21.12
C PRO A 55 1.40 17.04 -19.63
N PHE A 56 2.05 16.25 -18.79
CA PHE A 56 2.08 16.50 -17.35
C PHE A 56 3.20 17.49 -17.00
N THR A 57 2.95 18.30 -15.98
CA THR A 57 3.89 19.32 -15.52
C THR A 57 3.93 19.39 -14.00
N LEU A 58 5.12 19.73 -13.48
CA LEU A 58 5.28 20.20 -12.11
C LEU A 58 5.02 21.71 -12.10
N ARG A 59 4.24 22.18 -11.13
CA ARG A 59 3.98 23.61 -10.91
C ARG A 59 4.87 24.14 -9.81
N ALA A 60 5.24 25.42 -9.87
CA ALA A 60 5.95 26.11 -8.80
C ALA A 60 4.94 26.78 -7.85
N PRO A 61 5.08 26.63 -6.51
CA PRO A 61 6.07 25.78 -5.83
C PRO A 61 5.77 24.29 -6.03
N ILE A 62 6.82 23.46 -6.10
CA ILE A 62 6.68 22.01 -6.30
C ILE A 62 6.01 21.41 -5.07
N VAL A 63 4.86 20.78 -5.28
CA VAL A 63 4.13 20.00 -4.27
C VAL A 63 4.45 18.53 -4.48
N VAL A 64 4.99 17.87 -3.44
CA VAL A 64 5.28 16.44 -3.48
C VAL A 64 3.97 15.66 -3.68
N ASN A 65 4.03 14.56 -4.43
CA ASN A 65 2.88 13.73 -4.78
C ASN A 65 1.78 14.51 -5.54
N SER A 66 2.14 15.48 -6.39
CA SER A 66 1.18 16.21 -7.22
C SER A 66 1.80 16.66 -8.53
N ILE A 67 1.21 16.22 -9.64
CA ILE A 67 1.51 16.71 -10.99
C ILE A 67 0.23 17.21 -11.64
N TYR A 68 0.34 18.07 -12.65
CA TYR A 68 -0.80 18.70 -13.28
C TYR A 68 -0.79 18.48 -14.78
N ASP A 69 -1.93 18.06 -15.32
CA ASP A 69 -2.14 17.92 -16.75
C ASP A 69 -2.26 19.30 -17.43
N MET A 70 -2.38 19.33 -18.77
CA MET A 70 -2.48 20.60 -19.51
C MET A 70 -3.70 21.45 -19.15
N ASN A 71 -4.78 20.81 -18.67
CA ASN A 71 -6.01 21.46 -18.23
C ASN A 71 -5.97 21.88 -16.76
N GLY A 72 -4.86 21.58 -16.06
CA GLY A 72 -4.66 21.85 -14.65
C GLY A 72 -5.34 20.89 -13.70
N LYS A 73 -5.77 19.74 -14.19
CA LYS A 73 -6.22 18.64 -13.34
C LYS A 73 -5.02 18.01 -12.64
N CYS A 74 -5.12 17.83 -11.33
CA CYS A 74 -4.08 17.22 -10.52
C CYS A 74 -4.16 15.69 -10.59
N LEU A 75 -3.01 15.04 -10.78
CA LEU A 75 -2.81 13.62 -10.56
C LEU A 75 -1.85 13.44 -9.36
N SER A 76 -2.27 12.61 -8.42
CA SER A 76 -1.54 12.29 -7.19
C SER A 76 -1.77 10.83 -6.81
N PHE A 77 -0.82 10.23 -6.10
CA PHE A 77 -1.04 8.93 -5.50
C PHE A 77 -2.04 8.99 -4.35
N TYR A 78 -2.73 7.88 -4.13
CA TYR A 78 -3.54 7.65 -2.95
C TYR A 78 -2.72 7.69 -1.65
N PRO A 79 -3.34 8.00 -0.49
CA PRO A 79 -2.61 8.34 0.74
C PRO A 79 -1.59 7.32 1.23
N HIS A 80 -1.83 6.02 1.03
CA HIS A 80 -0.98 4.95 1.57
C HIS A 80 0.10 4.46 0.62
N ILE A 81 0.10 4.88 -0.65
CA ILE A 81 1.01 4.34 -1.68
C ILE A 81 2.47 4.57 -1.32
N ALA A 82 2.83 5.79 -0.88
CA ALA A 82 4.20 6.10 -0.50
C ALA A 82 4.74 5.15 0.58
N ARG A 83 3.95 4.89 1.62
CA ARG A 83 4.31 3.97 2.71
C ARG A 83 4.46 2.53 2.22
N ILE A 84 3.57 2.09 1.33
CA ILE A 84 3.63 0.74 0.74
C ILE A 84 4.89 0.56 -0.11
N LEU A 85 5.21 1.53 -0.97
CA LEU A 85 6.39 1.48 -1.83
C LEU A 85 7.69 1.44 -1.02
N HIS A 86 7.82 2.30 0.01
CA HIS A 86 8.98 2.27 0.91
C HIS A 86 9.12 0.94 1.65
N ARG A 87 8.01 0.38 2.14
CA ARG A 87 8.02 -0.94 2.81
C ARG A 87 8.50 -2.05 1.88
N LEU A 88 8.09 -2.03 0.62
CA LEU A 88 8.51 -3.02 -0.37
C LEU A 88 9.99 -2.88 -0.75
N GLN A 89 10.47 -1.64 -0.87
CA GLN A 89 11.88 -1.37 -1.13
C GLN A 89 12.76 -1.87 0.03
N GLU A 90 12.33 -1.65 1.28
CA GLU A 90 13.03 -2.12 2.49
C GLU A 90 13.00 -3.65 2.64
N SER A 91 11.92 -4.31 2.20
CA SER A 91 11.84 -5.77 2.18
C SER A 91 12.55 -6.42 1.00
N GLN A 92 13.21 -5.63 0.14
CA GLN A 92 13.88 -6.07 -1.08
C GLN A 92 12.97 -6.87 -2.01
N THR A 93 11.69 -6.53 -2.03
CA THR A 93 10.70 -7.12 -2.94
C THR A 93 10.84 -6.47 -4.32
N HIS A 94 10.80 -7.27 -5.39
CA HIS A 94 10.75 -6.73 -6.75
C HIS A 94 9.40 -6.03 -6.98
N ILE A 95 9.41 -4.74 -7.27
CA ILE A 95 8.20 -3.94 -7.45
C ILE A 95 7.96 -3.76 -8.95
N ALA A 96 6.76 -4.11 -9.39
CA ALA A 96 6.36 -3.96 -10.78
C ALA A 96 5.11 -3.08 -10.92
N ALA A 97 5.08 -2.28 -11.97
CA ALA A 97 3.87 -1.64 -12.46
C ALA A 97 3.39 -2.35 -13.72
N THR A 98 2.09 -2.64 -13.75
CA THR A 98 1.41 -3.27 -14.88
C THR A 98 0.23 -2.39 -15.28
N SER A 99 0.02 -2.12 -16.56
CA SER A 99 -1.14 -1.32 -16.99
C SER A 99 -1.48 -1.61 -18.44
N THR A 100 -2.77 -1.77 -18.71
CA THR A 100 -3.36 -2.03 -20.03
C THR A 100 -3.72 -0.74 -20.78
N THR A 101 -3.30 0.42 -20.27
CA THR A 101 -3.62 1.74 -20.83
C THR A 101 -3.20 1.88 -22.29
N GLN A 102 -4.02 2.64 -23.04
CA GLN A 102 -3.72 3.05 -24.41
C GLN A 102 -2.75 4.24 -24.50
N ALA A 103 -2.37 4.85 -23.37
CA ALA A 103 -1.45 5.98 -23.31
C ALA A 103 -0.12 5.65 -22.58
N PRO A 104 0.64 4.62 -23.02
CA PRO A 104 1.79 4.11 -22.27
C PRO A 104 2.95 5.12 -22.12
N GLN A 105 3.08 6.10 -23.02
CA GLN A 105 4.06 7.17 -22.88
C GLN A 105 3.66 8.17 -21.80
N LEU A 106 2.38 8.59 -21.79
CA LEU A 106 1.85 9.52 -20.81
C LEU A 106 1.96 8.96 -19.38
N THR A 107 1.71 7.66 -19.22
CA THR A 107 1.85 6.98 -17.93
C THR A 107 3.29 6.94 -17.43
N ARG A 108 4.25 6.69 -18.32
CA ARG A 108 5.68 6.74 -17.96
C ARG A 108 6.12 8.14 -17.60
N GLU A 109 5.63 9.15 -18.30
CA GLU A 109 5.85 10.56 -17.98
C GLU A 109 5.30 10.91 -16.59
N ALA A 110 4.06 10.50 -16.29
CA ALA A 110 3.45 10.71 -14.98
C ALA A 110 4.28 10.09 -13.84
N LEU A 111 4.70 8.83 -13.98
CA LEU A 111 5.56 8.15 -13.00
C LEU A 111 6.93 8.81 -12.85
N ALA A 112 7.49 9.38 -13.94
CA ALA A 112 8.77 10.07 -13.89
C ALA A 112 8.70 11.43 -13.19
N LEU A 113 7.54 12.10 -13.23
CA LEU A 113 7.32 13.41 -12.61
C LEU A 113 6.79 13.33 -11.19
N LEU A 114 5.96 12.32 -10.87
CA LEU A 114 5.43 12.12 -9.53
C LEU A 114 6.56 11.90 -8.53
N LEU A 115 6.55 12.70 -7.46
CA LEU A 115 7.50 12.58 -6.36
C LEU A 115 6.83 11.89 -5.17
N VAL A 116 7.43 10.79 -4.71
CA VAL A 116 7.04 10.07 -3.50
C VAL A 116 7.71 10.74 -2.29
N PRO A 117 6.96 11.13 -1.25
CA PRO A 117 7.54 11.72 -0.06
C PRO A 117 8.47 10.73 0.67
N PRO A 118 9.47 11.23 1.42
CA PRO A 118 10.32 10.35 2.23
C PRO A 118 9.51 9.60 3.30
N PRO A 119 10.02 8.47 3.83
CA PRO A 119 9.42 7.79 4.96
C PRO A 119 9.30 8.71 6.18
N THR A 120 8.27 8.50 6.99
CA THR A 120 8.01 9.30 8.20
C THR A 120 9.18 9.23 9.20
N GLU A 121 9.87 8.09 9.22
CA GLU A 121 11.02 7.81 10.08
C GLU A 121 12.28 8.56 9.61
N ARG A 122 12.34 8.95 8.33
CA ARG A 122 13.48 9.60 7.70
C ARG A 122 13.06 10.88 6.94
N PRO A 123 12.42 11.86 7.62
CA PRO A 123 11.76 13.00 6.97
C PRO A 123 12.73 14.00 6.32
N ARG A 124 14.04 13.87 6.60
CA ARG A 124 15.10 14.71 6.00
C ARG A 124 15.59 14.17 4.66
N GLU A 125 15.19 12.96 4.26
CA GLU A 125 15.51 12.41 2.96
C GLU A 125 14.81 13.19 1.84
N ARG A 126 15.40 13.14 0.65
CA ARG A 126 14.81 13.79 -0.53
C ARG A 126 13.66 12.95 -1.05
N PRO A 127 12.56 13.56 -1.53
CA PRO A 127 11.56 12.84 -2.30
C PRO A 127 12.19 12.11 -3.48
N GLN A 128 11.73 10.88 -3.73
CA GLN A 128 12.18 10.06 -4.85
C GLN A 128 11.15 10.13 -5.98
N ARG A 129 11.57 9.96 -7.23
CA ARG A 129 10.61 9.85 -8.33
C ARG A 129 9.91 8.51 -8.25
N ALA A 130 8.62 8.47 -8.55
CA ALA A 130 7.84 7.26 -8.44
C ALA A 130 8.37 6.14 -9.36
N ILE A 131 8.79 6.49 -10.58
CA ILE A 131 9.35 5.53 -11.53
C ILE A 131 10.57 4.77 -11.00
N ASP A 132 11.33 5.37 -10.08
CA ASP A 132 12.56 4.78 -9.53
C ASP A 132 12.26 3.68 -8.48
N PHE A 133 11.01 3.54 -8.04
CA PHE A 133 10.58 2.43 -7.18
C PHE A 133 10.24 1.16 -7.95
N PHE A 134 10.04 1.23 -9.27
CA PHE A 134 9.58 0.08 -10.06
C PHE A 134 10.72 -0.51 -10.88
N GLU A 135 11.16 -1.72 -10.54
CA GLU A 135 12.17 -2.45 -11.30
C GLU A 135 11.62 -3.03 -12.62
N SER A 136 10.29 -3.13 -12.75
CA SER A 136 9.64 -3.56 -14.00
C SER A 136 8.40 -2.73 -14.34
N LEU A 137 8.30 -2.33 -15.61
CA LEU A 137 7.22 -1.48 -16.14
C LEU A 137 6.55 -2.15 -17.35
N GLU A 138 5.56 -3.01 -17.09
CA GLU A 138 4.72 -3.63 -18.13
C GLU A 138 3.49 -2.75 -18.44
N ILE A 139 3.73 -1.64 -19.14
CA ILE A 139 2.71 -0.62 -19.45
C ILE A 139 2.49 -0.59 -20.97
N TYR A 140 1.46 -1.30 -21.43
CA TYR A 140 1.02 -1.41 -22.82
C TYR A 140 -0.33 -2.18 -22.91
N PRO A 141 -1.14 -1.97 -23.97
CA PRO A 141 -2.51 -2.49 -24.08
C PRO A 141 -2.57 -3.98 -24.44
N GLU A 142 -2.09 -4.83 -23.54
CA GLU A 142 -2.16 -6.28 -23.60
C GLU A 142 -2.69 -6.84 -22.30
N SER A 143 -3.14 -8.10 -22.31
CA SER A 143 -3.69 -8.70 -21.10
C SER A 143 -2.69 -8.84 -19.96
N LYS A 144 -3.16 -8.78 -18.71
CA LYS A 144 -2.28 -8.98 -17.54
C LYS A 144 -1.54 -10.31 -17.59
N ARG A 145 -2.10 -11.35 -18.21
CA ARG A 145 -1.39 -12.63 -18.41
C ARG A 145 -0.11 -12.47 -19.23
N VAL A 146 -0.12 -11.60 -20.25
CA VAL A 146 1.06 -11.27 -21.06
C VAL A 146 2.06 -10.50 -20.20
N HIS A 147 1.62 -9.48 -19.46
CA HIS A 147 2.46 -8.72 -18.52
C HIS A 147 3.18 -9.65 -17.54
N PHE A 148 2.44 -10.52 -16.85
CA PHE A 148 3.01 -11.48 -15.89
C PHE A 148 3.93 -12.51 -16.56
N SER A 149 3.63 -12.95 -17.79
CA SER A 149 4.53 -13.83 -18.54
C SER A 149 5.86 -13.14 -18.86
N GLU A 150 5.84 -11.89 -19.27
CA GLU A 150 7.06 -11.12 -19.55
C GLU A 150 7.84 -10.83 -18.26
N MET A 151 7.18 -10.49 -17.16
CA MET A 151 7.84 -10.33 -15.85
C MET A 151 8.50 -11.63 -15.40
N HIS A 152 7.81 -12.76 -15.50
CA HIS A 152 8.37 -14.07 -15.16
C HIS A 152 9.62 -14.37 -16.00
N LYS A 153 9.57 -14.14 -17.32
CA LYS A 153 10.73 -14.33 -18.22
C LYS A 153 11.92 -13.44 -17.85
N LYS A 154 11.68 -12.17 -17.47
CA LYS A 154 12.73 -11.20 -17.16
C LYS A 154 13.37 -11.42 -15.79
N THR A 155 12.57 -11.84 -14.81
CA THR A 155 12.97 -11.91 -13.39
C THR A 155 13.29 -13.33 -12.93
N ASP A 156 12.82 -14.35 -13.65
CA ASP A 156 12.84 -15.76 -13.22
C ASP A 156 12.14 -16.02 -11.87
N ILE A 157 11.29 -15.08 -11.43
CA ILE A 157 10.50 -15.25 -10.21
C ILE A 157 9.30 -16.15 -10.52
N PRO A 158 9.04 -17.25 -9.77
CA PRO A 158 7.87 -18.10 -10.00
C PRO A 158 6.58 -17.31 -9.85
N TYR A 159 5.54 -17.63 -10.64
CA TYR A 159 4.20 -17.02 -10.49
C TYR A 159 3.66 -17.18 -9.06
N SER A 160 3.91 -18.34 -8.45
CA SER A 160 3.59 -18.62 -7.06
C SER A 160 4.43 -17.81 -6.07
N GLU A 161 5.26 -16.87 -6.47
CA GLU A 161 5.95 -15.93 -5.58
C GLU A 161 5.53 -14.47 -5.87
N MET A 162 4.52 -14.30 -6.74
CA MET A 162 4.00 -13.01 -7.16
C MET A 162 2.66 -12.69 -6.48
N LEU A 163 2.50 -11.42 -6.10
CA LEU A 163 1.26 -10.84 -5.60
C LEU A 163 0.87 -9.66 -6.49
N PHE A 164 -0.41 -9.60 -6.87
CA PHE A 164 -0.94 -8.59 -7.77
C PHE A 164 -2.11 -7.84 -7.15
N PHE A 165 -2.09 -6.51 -7.20
CA PHE A 165 -3.20 -5.66 -6.80
C PHE A 165 -3.76 -4.91 -8.00
N GLY A 166 -5.08 -4.97 -8.21
CA GLY A 166 -5.76 -4.25 -9.30
C GLY A 166 -7.09 -3.66 -8.86
N GLY A 167 -7.29 -2.37 -9.11
CA GLY A 167 -8.44 -1.59 -8.63
C GLY A 167 -9.38 -1.08 -9.71
N ASP A 168 -9.08 -1.28 -11.00
CA ASP A 168 -10.01 -0.92 -12.06
C ASP A 168 -11.20 -1.92 -12.08
N PRO A 169 -12.42 -1.47 -11.73
CA PRO A 169 -13.58 -2.35 -11.64
C PRO A 169 -13.97 -2.97 -12.99
N TYR A 170 -13.56 -2.38 -14.11
CA TYR A 170 -13.86 -2.92 -15.44
C TYR A 170 -12.84 -3.96 -15.90
N SER A 171 -11.66 -4.00 -15.28
CA SER A 171 -10.58 -4.93 -15.59
C SER A 171 -10.56 -6.15 -14.65
N ASP A 172 -11.41 -6.20 -13.61
CA ASP A 172 -11.37 -7.24 -12.56
C ASP A 172 -11.44 -8.68 -13.09
N ALA A 173 -12.38 -8.95 -14.01
CA ALA A 173 -12.56 -10.28 -14.58
C ALA A 173 -11.34 -10.74 -15.40
N GLU A 174 -10.68 -9.81 -16.10
CA GLU A 174 -9.47 -10.08 -16.87
C GLU A 174 -8.26 -10.26 -15.95
N ASN A 175 -8.13 -9.36 -14.97
CA ASN A 175 -7.12 -9.42 -13.92
C ASN A 175 -7.15 -10.76 -13.19
N HIS A 176 -8.33 -11.30 -12.89
CA HIS A 176 -8.49 -12.60 -12.23
C HIS A 176 -7.89 -13.77 -13.03
N LEU A 177 -7.71 -13.63 -14.36
CA LEU A 177 -7.12 -14.68 -15.19
C LEU A 177 -5.64 -14.94 -14.92
N VAL A 178 -4.95 -14.04 -14.21
CA VAL A 178 -3.55 -14.27 -13.79
C VAL A 178 -3.43 -15.35 -12.72
N GLU A 179 -4.50 -15.62 -11.96
CA GLU A 179 -4.51 -16.70 -10.97
C GLU A 179 -4.33 -18.08 -11.61
N ARG A 180 -4.73 -18.24 -12.88
CA ARG A 180 -4.47 -19.47 -13.66
C ARG A 180 -2.97 -19.72 -13.91
N LEU A 181 -2.12 -18.71 -13.73
CA LEU A 181 -0.66 -18.85 -13.78
C LEU A 181 -0.06 -19.20 -12.42
N GLY A 182 -0.82 -19.03 -11.32
CA GLY A 182 -0.36 -19.21 -9.94
C GLY A 182 -0.07 -17.89 -9.19
N VAL A 183 -0.31 -16.74 -9.82
CA VAL A 183 -0.20 -15.42 -9.17
C VAL A 183 -1.34 -15.25 -8.16
N THR A 184 -1.06 -14.67 -6.99
CA THR A 184 -2.14 -14.28 -6.06
C THR A 184 -2.67 -12.92 -6.49
N TYR A 185 -3.95 -12.82 -6.85
CA TYR A 185 -4.59 -11.55 -7.23
C TYR A 185 -5.52 -11.04 -6.12
N ILE A 186 -5.40 -9.76 -5.81
CA ILE A 186 -6.19 -9.05 -4.80
C ILE A 186 -6.89 -7.85 -5.45
N PRO A 187 -8.22 -7.86 -5.56
CA PRO A 187 -8.97 -6.73 -6.08
C PRO A 187 -8.97 -5.56 -5.07
N VAL A 188 -8.65 -4.36 -5.54
CA VAL A 188 -8.66 -3.13 -4.74
C VAL A 188 -10.05 -2.51 -4.86
N LYS A 189 -10.85 -2.63 -3.80
CA LYS A 189 -12.26 -2.19 -3.78
C LYS A 189 -12.49 -0.82 -3.14
N SER A 190 -11.46 -0.26 -2.50
CA SER A 190 -11.57 1.01 -1.79
C SER A 190 -11.62 2.19 -2.75
N LYS A 191 -12.45 3.20 -2.45
CA LYS A 191 -12.48 4.47 -3.17
C LYS A 191 -11.18 5.26 -3.03
N LEU A 192 -10.39 4.95 -2.01
CA LEU A 192 -9.05 5.51 -1.77
C LEU A 192 -7.94 4.66 -2.41
N GLY A 193 -8.28 3.85 -3.43
CA GLY A 193 -7.35 2.93 -4.08
C GLY A 193 -6.70 1.95 -3.11
N LEU A 194 -5.45 1.58 -3.35
CA LEU A 194 -4.77 0.62 -2.50
C LEU A 194 -4.45 1.23 -1.14
N THR A 195 -5.12 0.72 -0.10
CA THR A 195 -4.89 1.10 1.29
C THR A 195 -3.86 0.19 1.95
N LEU A 196 -3.28 0.66 3.07
CA LEU A 196 -2.34 -0.16 3.85
C LEU A 196 -2.99 -1.46 4.35
N GLY A 197 -4.23 -1.39 4.85
CA GLY A 197 -4.96 -2.58 5.31
C GLY A 197 -5.23 -3.59 4.20
N ALA A 198 -5.65 -3.13 3.01
CA ALA A 198 -5.87 -4.01 1.85
C ALA A 198 -4.55 -4.63 1.35
N PHE A 199 -3.45 -3.87 1.41
CA PHE A 199 -2.13 -4.39 1.10
C PHE A 199 -1.71 -5.50 2.07
N GLU A 200 -1.87 -5.28 3.38
CA GLU A 200 -1.54 -6.25 4.42
C GLU A 200 -2.41 -7.51 4.34
N GLU A 201 -3.70 -7.34 4.06
CA GLU A 201 -4.61 -8.45 3.76
C GLU A 201 -4.16 -9.25 2.54
N GLY A 202 -3.74 -8.58 1.47
CA GLY A 202 -3.19 -9.24 0.29
C GLY A 202 -1.93 -10.05 0.59
N VAL A 203 -1.02 -9.50 1.40
CA VAL A 203 0.18 -10.23 1.85
C VAL A 203 -0.20 -11.43 2.72
N ARG A 204 -1.18 -11.29 3.62
CA ARG A 204 -1.69 -12.41 4.45
C ARG A 204 -2.32 -13.51 3.61
N GLU A 205 -3.16 -13.15 2.64
CA GLU A 205 -3.78 -14.11 1.72
C GLU A 205 -2.71 -14.84 0.89
N TRP A 206 -1.69 -14.11 0.43
CA TRP A 206 -0.54 -14.71 -0.24
C TRP A 206 0.17 -15.72 0.65
N ARG A 207 0.43 -15.42 1.93
CA ARG A 207 1.03 -16.38 2.87
C ARG A 207 0.13 -17.60 3.12
N ARG A 208 -1.17 -17.36 3.32
CA ARG A 208 -2.16 -18.41 3.58
C ARG A 208 -2.20 -19.44 2.44
N ARG A 209 -2.21 -18.99 1.19
CA ARG A 209 -2.17 -19.88 0.00
C ARG A 209 -0.90 -20.74 -0.10
N ARG A 210 0.15 -20.40 0.67
CA ARG A 210 1.43 -21.10 0.71
C ARG A 210 1.63 -21.92 1.99
N GLY A 211 0.61 -22.02 2.82
CA GLY A 211 0.69 -22.73 4.11
C GLY A 211 1.58 -22.02 5.13
N TRP A 212 1.75 -20.69 5.00
CA TRP A 212 2.51 -19.86 5.93
C TRP A 212 1.62 -18.96 6.79
N ALA A 213 0.32 -19.28 6.90
CA ALA A 213 -0.47 -18.69 7.96
C ALA A 213 0.18 -19.10 9.29
N ALA A 214 0.52 -18.13 10.14
CA ALA A 214 0.72 -18.42 11.54
C ALA A 214 -0.62 -18.96 12.06
N ASP A 215 -0.58 -20.03 12.87
CA ASP A 215 -1.66 -20.26 13.81
C ASP A 215 -1.67 -19.01 14.71
N ASP A 216 -2.59 -18.08 14.43
CA ASP A 216 -2.99 -17.04 15.39
C ASP A 216 -3.83 -17.74 16.48
N SER A 217 -3.26 -18.77 17.13
CA SER A 217 -3.75 -19.23 18.42
C SER A 217 -3.24 -18.21 19.42
N ASP A 218 -4.12 -17.29 19.80
CA ASP A 218 -3.96 -16.47 20.99
C ASP A 218 -3.51 -17.38 22.14
N ASP A 219 -2.27 -17.21 22.58
CA ASP A 219 -1.83 -17.64 23.90
C ASP A 219 -2.58 -16.78 24.92
N ASP A 220 -3.85 -17.13 25.18
CA ASP A 220 -4.49 -16.82 26.45
C ASP A 220 -3.77 -17.66 27.50
N ASP A 221 -2.61 -17.16 27.95
CA ASP A 221 -1.95 -17.65 29.14
C ASP A 221 -2.91 -17.49 30.32
N ASP A 222 -3.44 -18.63 30.77
CA ASP A 222 -4.00 -18.86 32.09
C ASP A 222 -2.98 -18.39 33.17
N ASP A 223 -3.18 -17.18 33.71
CA ASP A 223 -2.56 -16.74 34.96
C ASP A 223 -3.53 -17.00 36.13
N ASP A 224 -3.34 -18.16 36.77
CA ASP A 224 -3.95 -18.52 38.06
C ASP A 224 -3.41 -17.61 39.18
N GLY A 225 -4.28 -16.87 39.87
CA GLY A 225 -3.86 -15.97 40.96
C GLY A 225 -4.95 -15.51 41.93
N ASP A 226 -5.41 -16.44 42.77
CA ASP A 226 -5.98 -16.33 44.13
C ASP A 226 -6.09 -14.93 44.80
N GLY A 227 -7.33 -14.57 45.18
CA GLY A 227 -7.68 -14.03 46.51
C GLY A 227 -7.43 -12.55 46.82
N THR A 228 -8.49 -11.74 46.95
CA THR A 228 -9.00 -11.22 48.24
C THR A 228 -10.06 -10.13 48.05
N ASP A 229 -11.10 -10.21 48.89
CA ASP A 229 -12.14 -9.20 49.07
C ASP A 229 -11.57 -7.81 49.41
N MET A 230 -12.15 -6.76 48.82
CA MET A 230 -12.33 -5.48 49.51
C MET A 230 -13.42 -4.64 48.84
N ASP A 231 -14.54 -4.54 49.55
CA ASP A 231 -15.56 -3.49 49.40
C ASP A 231 -14.92 -2.11 49.34
N ILE A 232 -15.28 -1.31 48.33
CA ILE A 232 -15.24 0.14 48.44
C ILE A 232 -16.42 0.76 47.68
N SER A 233 -17.23 1.45 48.50
CA SER A 233 -18.20 2.52 48.22
C SER A 233 -18.37 2.96 46.77
N SER A 234 -19.62 2.80 46.31
CA SER A 234 -20.25 3.56 45.24
C SER A 234 -20.52 5.00 45.67
N ASP A 235 -19.90 5.95 44.98
CA ASP A 235 -20.37 7.34 44.85
C ASP A 235 -20.25 7.71 43.36
N GLU A 236 -21.30 8.37 42.83
CA GLU A 236 -21.24 9.44 41.81
C GLU A 236 -20.67 9.06 40.41
N GLU A 237 -21.24 9.33 39.24
CA GLU A 237 -22.28 10.19 38.63
C GLU A 237 -22.85 9.34 37.43
N GLU A 238 -23.89 9.64 36.66
CA GLU A 238 -24.07 10.78 35.77
C GLU A 238 -25.53 10.77 35.24
N GLU A 239 -26.10 11.97 35.24
CA GLU A 239 -27.28 12.37 34.49
C GLU A 239 -26.91 12.54 33.01
N GLU A 240 -27.59 11.88 32.08
CA GLU A 240 -27.73 12.36 30.69
C GLU A 240 -29.02 11.78 30.07
N GLU A 241 -30.12 12.53 30.18
CA GLU A 241 -31.24 12.46 29.23
C GLU A 241 -31.74 13.89 28.96
N ASP A 242 -32.10 14.14 27.70
CA ASP A 242 -32.89 15.28 27.18
C ASP A 242 -32.16 16.53 26.64
N GLU A 243 -31.56 16.41 25.45
CA GLU A 243 -31.47 17.53 24.50
C GLU A 243 -32.05 17.13 23.12
N GLU A 244 -33.37 16.95 23.06
CA GLU A 244 -34.13 17.02 21.80
C GLU A 244 -35.45 17.77 22.04
N ASP A 245 -35.45 19.11 22.15
CA ASP A 245 -36.68 19.90 21.91
C ASP A 245 -36.52 21.44 21.83
N GLU A 246 -35.37 21.98 21.38
CA GLU A 246 -35.19 23.46 21.29
C GLU A 246 -34.99 24.05 19.88
N VAL A 247 -35.44 23.36 18.82
CA VAL A 247 -35.37 23.91 17.44
C VAL A 247 -36.73 24.34 16.87
N GLU A 248 -37.85 24.03 17.51
CA GLU A 248 -39.18 24.37 16.96
C GLU A 248 -39.78 25.71 17.48
N GLU A 249 -39.25 26.32 18.54
CA GLU A 249 -39.81 27.56 19.09
C GLU A 249 -39.22 28.87 18.52
N GLN A 250 -38.17 28.80 17.68
CA GLN A 250 -37.64 29.99 16.98
C GLN A 250 -38.22 30.20 15.57
N ARG A 251 -38.99 29.26 15.02
CA ARG A 251 -39.67 29.44 13.72
C ARG A 251 -41.05 30.10 13.81
N SER A 252 -41.63 30.22 15.00
CA SER A 252 -42.98 30.80 15.19
C SER A 252 -42.99 32.29 15.59
N ARG A 253 -41.83 32.95 15.72
CA ARG A 253 -41.73 34.40 16.05
C ARG A 253 -41.33 35.31 14.89
N SER A 254 -41.21 34.81 13.65
CA SER A 254 -40.92 35.63 12.46
C SER A 254 -42.07 35.73 11.45
N MET A 255 -43.29 35.35 11.83
CA MET A 255 -44.50 35.50 10.99
C MET A 255 -45.67 36.16 11.74
N ARG A 256 -45.40 37.25 12.45
CA ARG A 256 -46.41 38.26 12.82
C ARG A 256 -45.85 39.66 12.72
#